data_AF-A0A1I4RI95-F1
#
_entry.id   AF-A0A1I4RI95-F1
#
_cell.length_a   1.000
_cell.length_b   1.000
_cell.length_c   1.000
_cell.angle_alpha   90.00
_cell.angle_beta   90.00
_cell.angle_gamma   90.00
#
_symmetry.space_group_name_H-M   'P 1'
#
loop_
_entity.id
_entity.type
_entity.pdbx_description
1 polymer ?
#
loop_
_entity_poly.entity_id
_entity_poly.type
_entity_poly.pdbx_seq_one_letter_code
_entity_poly.pdbx_strand_id
1 'polypeptide(L)'
;DQLFVDLYTMLTNQVEKEATPTPDYLAQLAGPEDDPIAKGEGVGVFQWSNQFAGLEQISGLDFKFAPMPGPNVESGLFLKPGQFFSITKNSKEKEAAAKFIDFFVNDIEANKIILGERGVPVSSEVKEALKAEVSASRAEVFDYITWVEDNSSPMGSPDPAGAGEIIELLTNLSEQMSYGQITPKEAATTFRSKAESILNNQ
;
A
#
# COMPACT_ATOMS: atom_id res chain seq x y z
N ASP A 1 -11.48 -5.58 20.85
CA ASP A 1 -10.40 -6.53 20.49
C ASP A 1 -10.83 -7.67 19.59
N GLN A 2 -12.13 -7.97 19.45
CA GLN A 2 -12.59 -9.08 18.61
C GLN A 2 -12.07 -9.01 17.16
N LEU A 3 -12.11 -7.84 16.52
CA LEU A 3 -11.59 -7.67 15.14
C LEU A 3 -10.10 -8.03 15.00
N PHE A 4 -9.28 -7.67 16.00
CA PHE A 4 -7.87 -8.06 16.03
C PHE A 4 -7.75 -9.58 16.13
N VAL A 5 -8.48 -10.17 17.08
CA VAL A 5 -8.46 -11.61 17.32
C VAL A 5 -8.88 -12.37 16.06
N ASP A 6 -9.95 -11.96 15.39
CA ASP A 6 -10.46 -12.62 14.19
C ASP A 6 -9.45 -12.54 13.04
N LEU A 7 -8.88 -11.35 12.78
CA LEU A 7 -7.88 -11.15 11.73
C LEU A 7 -6.64 -12.02 11.98
N TYR A 8 -6.05 -11.94 13.17
CA TYR A 8 -4.82 -12.66 13.45
C TYR A 8 -5.03 -14.16 13.61
N THR A 9 -6.21 -14.60 14.06
CA THR A 9 -6.59 -16.03 14.03
C THR A 9 -6.66 -16.53 12.59
N MET A 10 -7.23 -15.75 11.68
CA MET A 10 -7.24 -16.11 10.26
C MET A 10 -5.82 -16.22 9.69
N LEU A 11 -4.96 -15.23 9.98
CA LEU A 11 -3.57 -15.22 9.47
C LEU A 11 -2.73 -16.37 10.05
N THR A 12 -2.80 -16.63 11.36
CA THR A 12 -2.07 -17.77 11.96
C THR A 12 -2.54 -19.10 11.39
N ASN A 13 -3.86 -19.27 11.19
CA ASN A 13 -4.41 -20.46 10.56
C ASN A 13 -3.95 -20.66 9.10
N GLN A 14 -3.62 -19.58 8.37
CA GLN A 14 -3.08 -19.69 7.01
C GLN A 14 -1.63 -20.22 7.03
N VAL A 15 -0.82 -19.76 7.99
CA VAL A 15 0.54 -20.28 8.21
C VAL A 15 0.50 -21.76 8.61
N GLU A 16 -0.39 -22.14 9.55
CA GLU A 16 -0.55 -23.55 9.97
C GLU A 16 -0.99 -24.48 8.83
N LYS A 17 -1.74 -23.96 7.87
CA LYS A 17 -2.20 -24.69 6.67
C LYS A 17 -1.20 -24.61 5.51
N GLU A 18 -0.03 -24.01 5.72
CA GLU A 18 1.00 -23.80 4.70
C GLU A 18 0.49 -22.99 3.49
N ALA A 19 -0.58 -22.20 3.67
CA ALA A 19 -1.16 -21.35 2.62
C ALA A 19 -0.41 -20.02 2.46
N THR A 20 0.34 -19.62 3.48
CA THR A 20 1.22 -18.45 3.47
C THR A 20 2.58 -18.83 4.08
N PRO A 21 3.69 -18.21 3.65
CA PRO A 21 5.01 -18.52 4.19
C PRO A 21 5.11 -18.30 5.70
N THR A 22 5.99 -19.06 6.35
CA THR A 22 6.33 -18.86 7.76
C THR A 22 7.20 -17.62 7.94
N PRO A 23 7.24 -17.00 9.13
CA PRO A 23 8.17 -15.90 9.41
C PRO A 23 9.63 -16.24 9.14
N ASP A 24 10.06 -17.47 9.46
CA ASP A 24 11.45 -17.92 9.21
C ASP A 24 11.80 -17.94 7.72
N TYR A 25 10.85 -18.30 6.86
CA TYR A 25 11.04 -18.24 5.42
C TYR A 25 11.10 -16.78 4.94
N LEU A 26 10.17 -15.93 5.39
CA LEU A 26 10.12 -14.52 5.01
C LEU A 26 11.40 -13.76 5.43
N ALA A 27 11.97 -14.10 6.58
CA ALA A 27 13.21 -13.49 7.08
C ALA A 27 14.45 -13.84 6.24
N GLN A 28 14.38 -14.86 5.37
CA GLN A 28 15.49 -15.27 4.49
C GLN A 28 15.48 -14.57 3.13
N LEU A 29 14.41 -13.86 2.79
CA LEU A 29 14.29 -13.20 1.49
C LEU A 29 15.28 -12.02 1.41
N ALA A 30 16.19 -12.05 0.43
CA ALA A 30 17.21 -11.02 0.29
C ALA A 30 16.73 -9.82 -0.56
N GLY A 31 15.71 -10.04 -1.40
CA GLY A 31 15.14 -9.01 -2.28
C GLY A 31 13.79 -9.43 -2.87
N PRO A 32 13.13 -8.53 -3.62
CA PRO A 32 11.84 -8.82 -4.26
C PRO A 32 11.88 -9.99 -5.24
N GLU A 33 13.03 -10.28 -5.85
CA GLU A 33 13.27 -11.46 -6.71
C GLU A 33 13.17 -12.78 -5.95
N ASP A 34 13.35 -12.75 -4.63
CA ASP A 34 13.23 -13.92 -3.80
C ASP A 34 11.80 -14.24 -3.37
N ASP A 35 10.87 -13.29 -3.55
CA ASP A 35 9.48 -13.42 -3.16
C ASP A 35 8.84 -14.66 -3.84
N PRO A 36 8.09 -15.50 -3.09
CA PRO A 36 7.40 -16.67 -3.66
C PRO A 36 6.56 -16.34 -4.90
N ILE A 37 5.97 -15.15 -4.94
CA ILE A 37 5.14 -14.71 -6.06
C ILE A 37 6.01 -14.38 -7.27
N ALA A 38 7.17 -13.76 -7.06
CA ALA A 38 8.12 -13.53 -8.14
C ALA A 38 8.69 -14.84 -8.71
N LYS A 39 8.82 -15.88 -7.87
CA LYS A 39 9.25 -17.23 -8.26
C LYS A 39 8.15 -18.10 -8.85
N GLY A 40 6.90 -17.63 -8.89
CA GLY A 40 5.74 -18.40 -9.38
C GLY A 40 5.28 -19.51 -8.43
N GLU A 41 5.68 -19.46 -7.16
CA GLU A 41 5.32 -20.40 -6.09
C GLU A 41 4.03 -20.01 -5.36
N GLY A 42 3.58 -18.77 -5.50
CA GLY A 42 2.32 -18.28 -4.92
C GLY A 42 1.27 -17.87 -5.96
N VAL A 43 0.01 -17.73 -5.52
CA VAL A 43 -1.14 -17.39 -6.39
C VAL A 43 -1.42 -15.88 -6.44
N GLY A 44 -0.99 -15.10 -5.44
CA GLY A 44 -1.13 -13.64 -5.42
C GLY A 44 -0.46 -13.00 -4.20
N VAL A 45 -0.32 -11.67 -4.23
CA VAL A 45 0.24 -10.86 -3.14
C VAL A 45 -0.63 -9.64 -2.87
N PHE A 46 -0.70 -9.22 -1.61
CA PHE A 46 -1.24 -7.91 -1.25
C PHE A 46 -0.10 -6.89 -1.25
N GLN A 47 -0.14 -5.96 -2.20
CA GLN A 47 0.86 -4.91 -2.36
C GLN A 47 0.23 -3.61 -2.85
N TRP A 48 1.01 -2.53 -2.74
CA TRP A 48 0.64 -1.24 -3.32
C TRP A 48 0.62 -1.31 -4.85
N SER A 49 -0.35 -0.67 -5.49
CA SER A 49 -0.55 -0.73 -6.95
C SER A 49 0.67 -0.26 -7.76
N ASN A 50 1.48 0.65 -7.21
CA ASN A 50 2.71 1.11 -7.86
C ASN A 50 3.81 0.04 -7.93
N GLN A 51 3.72 -1.04 -7.15
CA GLN A 51 4.67 -2.17 -7.20
C GLN A 51 4.37 -3.14 -8.36
N PHE A 52 3.18 -3.07 -8.96
CA PHE A 52 2.72 -4.03 -9.98
C PHE A 52 3.68 -4.17 -11.17
N ALA A 53 4.06 -3.05 -11.78
CA ALA A 53 4.98 -3.07 -12.93
C ALA A 53 6.38 -3.62 -12.56
N GLY A 54 6.86 -3.36 -11.35
CA GLY A 54 8.13 -3.91 -10.86
C GLY A 54 8.04 -5.41 -10.63
N LEU A 55 6.92 -5.89 -10.07
CA LEU A 55 6.67 -7.31 -9.84
C LEU A 55 6.62 -8.10 -11.15
N GLU A 56 5.91 -7.62 -12.18
CA GLU A 56 5.91 -8.23 -13.51
C GLU A 56 7.30 -8.24 -14.15
N GLN A 57 8.04 -7.14 -14.02
CA GLN A 57 9.40 -7.05 -14.57
C GLN A 57 10.36 -8.05 -13.92
N ILE A 58 10.30 -8.21 -12.60
CA ILE A 58 11.20 -9.08 -11.84
C ILE A 58 10.84 -10.56 -12.05
N SER A 59 9.55 -10.88 -12.08
CA SER A 59 9.06 -12.26 -12.20
C SER A 59 9.00 -12.78 -13.64
N GLY A 60 8.78 -11.89 -14.62
CA GLY A 60 8.43 -12.25 -15.98
C GLY A 60 7.03 -12.90 -16.13
N LEU A 61 6.20 -12.84 -15.09
CA LEU A 61 4.85 -13.39 -15.05
C LEU A 61 3.81 -12.30 -15.36
N ASP A 62 2.67 -12.72 -15.94
CA ASP A 62 1.51 -11.85 -16.18
C ASP A 62 0.61 -11.88 -14.94
N PHE A 63 0.46 -10.73 -14.28
CA PHE A 63 -0.41 -10.58 -13.12
C PHE A 63 -1.66 -9.79 -13.50
N LYS A 64 -2.69 -9.87 -12.65
CA LYS A 64 -3.89 -9.05 -12.77
C LYS A 64 -4.25 -8.47 -11.41
N PHE A 65 -4.82 -7.28 -11.40
CA PHE A 65 -5.43 -6.75 -10.19
C PHE A 65 -6.69 -7.54 -9.80
N ALA A 66 -6.83 -7.80 -8.51
CA ALA A 66 -8.05 -8.30 -7.91
C ALA A 66 -8.46 -7.39 -6.75
N PRO A 67 -9.76 -7.15 -6.55
CA PRO A 67 -10.24 -6.45 -5.35
C PRO A 67 -9.92 -7.27 -4.09
N MET A 68 -9.84 -6.60 -2.94
CA MET A 68 -9.69 -7.29 -1.66
C MET A 68 -10.84 -8.28 -1.42
N PRO A 69 -10.61 -9.47 -0.86
CA PRO A 69 -11.67 -10.40 -0.52
C PRO A 69 -12.45 -9.92 0.72
N GLY A 70 -13.76 -10.14 0.74
CA GLY A 70 -14.61 -9.90 1.90
C GLY A 70 -15.81 -8.99 1.61
N PRO A 71 -16.71 -8.79 2.59
CA PRO A 71 -17.81 -7.83 2.47
C PRO A 71 -17.29 -6.39 2.55
N ASN A 72 -18.02 -5.45 1.92
CA ASN A 72 -17.76 -4.02 1.96
C ASN A 72 -16.32 -3.63 1.53
N VAL A 73 -15.83 -4.23 0.44
CA VAL A 73 -14.48 -4.01 -0.09
C VAL A 73 -14.18 -2.53 -0.30
N GLU A 74 -15.18 -1.77 -0.74
CA GLU A 74 -15.12 -0.33 -0.94
C GLU A 74 -14.80 0.46 0.33
N SER A 75 -15.07 -0.11 1.52
CA SER A 75 -14.73 0.49 2.81
C SER A 75 -13.29 0.20 3.25
N GLY A 76 -12.61 -0.78 2.63
CA GLY A 76 -11.24 -1.17 2.96
C GLY A 76 -10.18 -0.52 2.07
N LEU A 77 -10.57 -0.02 0.90
CA LEU A 77 -9.69 0.69 -0.03
C LEU A 77 -9.76 2.20 0.18
N PHE A 78 -8.66 2.87 -0.16
CA PHE A 78 -8.56 4.34 -0.23
C PHE A 78 -7.47 4.75 -1.22
N LEU A 79 -7.59 5.95 -1.79
CA LEU A 79 -6.54 6.55 -2.60
C LEU A 79 -5.45 7.12 -1.68
N LYS A 80 -4.28 6.47 -1.67
CA LYS A 80 -3.08 6.96 -0.97
C LYS A 80 -2.28 7.88 -1.91
N PRO A 81 -2.12 9.18 -1.57
CA PRO A 81 -1.26 10.06 -2.33
C PRO A 81 0.18 9.58 -2.28
N GLY A 82 0.81 9.41 -3.44
CA GLY A 82 2.22 9.01 -3.50
C GLY A 82 3.13 10.10 -2.91
N GLN A 83 2.88 11.35 -3.33
CA GLN A 83 3.67 12.52 -2.94
C GLN A 83 2.80 13.80 -3.00
N PHE A 84 3.30 14.87 -2.41
CA PHE A 84 2.70 16.21 -2.49
C PHE A 84 3.76 17.26 -2.83
N PHE A 85 3.37 18.25 -3.62
CA PHE A 85 4.03 19.55 -3.59
C PHE A 85 3.41 20.43 -2.49
N SER A 86 4.22 21.29 -1.89
CA SER A 86 3.77 22.25 -0.87
C SER A 86 4.43 23.60 -1.08
N ILE A 87 3.67 24.68 -0.88
CA ILE A 87 4.18 26.05 -0.93
C ILE A 87 4.26 26.58 0.50
N THR A 88 5.47 26.91 0.95
CA THR A 88 5.66 27.52 2.26
C THR A 88 4.98 28.88 2.36
N LYS A 89 4.37 29.17 3.52
CA LYS A 89 3.78 30.48 3.84
C LYS A 89 4.76 31.63 3.64
N ASN A 90 6.06 31.38 3.76
CA ASN A 90 7.10 32.40 3.66
C ASN A 90 7.63 32.62 2.22
N SER A 91 7.13 31.87 1.22
CA SER A 91 7.58 32.04 -0.16
C SER A 91 7.25 33.44 -0.67
N LYS A 92 8.20 34.10 -1.33
CA LYS A 92 7.98 35.38 -2.02
C LYS A 92 7.30 35.22 -3.38
N GLU A 93 7.36 34.01 -3.94
CA GLU A 93 6.92 33.68 -5.30
C GLU A 93 5.76 32.67 -5.29
N LYS A 94 4.74 32.89 -4.44
CA LYS A 94 3.64 31.92 -4.25
C LYS A 94 2.85 31.68 -5.54
N GLU A 95 2.60 32.72 -6.32
CA GLU A 95 1.84 32.64 -7.57
C GLU A 95 2.60 31.86 -8.64
N ALA A 96 3.90 32.12 -8.81
CA ALA A 96 4.74 31.37 -9.74
C ALA A 96 4.88 29.90 -9.33
N ALA A 97 5.04 29.63 -8.03
CA ALA A 97 5.06 28.26 -7.51
C ALA A 97 3.75 27.51 -7.76
N ALA A 98 2.60 28.18 -7.57
CA ALA A 98 1.30 27.57 -7.86
C ALA A 98 1.13 27.27 -9.36
N LYS A 99 1.55 28.18 -10.24
CA LYS A 99 1.56 27.94 -11.70
C LYS A 99 2.46 26.78 -12.10
N PHE A 100 3.62 26.63 -11.45
CA PHE A 100 4.49 25.49 -11.71
C PHE A 100 3.85 24.17 -11.28
N ILE A 101 3.21 24.13 -10.10
CA ILE A 101 2.50 22.93 -9.65
C ILE A 101 1.36 22.59 -10.61
N ASP A 102 0.58 23.58 -11.03
CA ASP A 102 -0.49 23.41 -12.02
C ASP A 102 0.04 22.84 -13.34
N PHE A 103 1.10 23.44 -13.90
CA PHE A 103 1.80 22.90 -15.07
C PHE A 103 2.25 21.46 -14.85
N PHE A 104 2.87 21.16 -13.71
CA PHE A 104 3.40 19.83 -13.42
C PHE A 104 2.30 18.75 -13.39
N VAL A 105 1.12 19.06 -12.84
CA VAL A 105 0.04 18.08 -12.64
C VAL A 105 -0.99 18.03 -13.77
N ASN A 106 -1.17 19.13 -14.50
CA ASN A 106 -2.23 19.26 -15.51
C ASN A 106 -1.72 19.35 -16.95
N ASP A 107 -0.45 19.69 -17.20
CA ASP A 107 0.07 19.78 -18.57
C ASP A 107 0.38 18.39 -19.15
N ILE A 108 -0.23 18.07 -20.30
CA ILE A 108 -0.09 16.77 -20.96
C ILE A 108 1.34 16.57 -21.48
N GLU A 109 1.96 17.58 -22.07
CA GLU A 109 3.30 17.45 -22.65
C GLU A 109 4.37 17.28 -21.57
N ALA A 110 4.23 17.98 -20.45
CA ALA A 110 5.05 17.75 -19.26
C ALA A 110 4.90 16.31 -18.77
N ASN A 111 3.68 15.80 -18.71
CA ASN A 111 3.40 14.46 -18.22
C ASN A 111 3.80 13.36 -19.19
N LYS A 112 3.89 13.62 -20.49
CA LYS A 112 4.52 12.69 -21.46
C LYS A 112 6.03 12.51 -21.21
N ILE A 113 6.66 13.43 -20.49
CA ILE A 113 8.05 13.28 -20.03
C ILE A 113 8.08 12.54 -18.68
N ILE A 114 7.16 12.87 -17.76
CA ILE A 114 7.11 12.28 -16.41
C ILE A 114 6.66 10.81 -16.45
N LEU A 115 5.76 10.46 -17.38
CA LEU A 115 5.20 9.12 -17.59
C LEU A 115 4.70 8.48 -16.28
N GLY A 116 4.05 9.26 -15.42
CA GLY A 116 3.50 8.80 -14.13
C GLY A 116 4.53 8.30 -13.12
N GLU A 117 5.82 8.64 -13.24
CA GLU A 117 6.90 8.16 -12.34
C GLU A 117 6.61 8.48 -10.86
N ARG A 118 5.90 9.57 -10.58
CA ARG A 118 5.46 9.95 -9.24
C ARG A 118 4.10 9.37 -8.82
N GLY A 119 3.64 8.31 -9.48
CA GLY A 119 2.34 7.69 -9.29
C GLY A 119 1.35 8.03 -10.40
N VAL A 120 0.13 7.49 -10.29
CA VAL A 120 -0.93 7.73 -11.28
C VAL A 120 -1.30 9.22 -11.28
N PRO A 121 -1.31 9.89 -12.44
CA PRO A 121 -1.73 11.27 -12.54
C PRO A 121 -3.12 11.50 -11.95
N VAL A 122 -3.26 12.55 -11.15
CA VAL A 122 -4.54 12.94 -10.53
C VAL A 122 -5.49 13.60 -11.53
N SER A 123 -4.96 14.19 -12.60
CA SER A 123 -5.76 14.74 -13.69
C SER A 123 -6.25 13.61 -14.60
N SER A 124 -7.57 13.49 -14.76
CA SER A 124 -8.18 12.51 -15.66
C SER A 124 -7.76 12.72 -17.11
N GLU A 125 -7.63 13.97 -17.57
CA GLU A 125 -7.17 14.30 -18.92
C GLU A 125 -5.74 13.82 -19.16
N VAL A 126 -4.84 14.06 -18.21
CA VAL A 126 -3.45 13.57 -18.27
C VAL A 126 -3.41 12.05 -18.23
N LYS A 127 -4.19 11.43 -17.34
CA LYS A 127 -4.26 9.96 -17.21
C LYS A 127 -4.67 9.32 -18.53
N GLU A 128 -5.75 9.80 -19.16
CA GLU A 128 -6.21 9.30 -20.46
C GLU A 128 -5.19 9.54 -21.58
N ALA A 129 -4.58 10.73 -21.63
CA ALA A 129 -3.56 11.04 -22.63
C ALA A 129 -2.31 10.14 -22.52
N LEU A 130 -1.97 9.70 -21.31
CA LEU A 130 -0.80 8.86 -21.06
C LEU A 130 -1.04 7.36 -21.26
N LYS A 131 -2.28 6.86 -21.27
CA LYS A 131 -2.57 5.42 -21.39
C LYS A 131 -1.89 4.76 -22.59
N ALA A 132 -1.83 5.47 -23.73
CA ALA A 132 -1.20 4.96 -24.96
C ALA A 132 0.33 5.15 -24.99
N GLU A 133 0.90 5.93 -24.06
CA GLU A 133 2.32 6.31 -24.02
C GLU A 133 3.13 5.50 -23.00
N VAL A 134 2.45 4.72 -22.15
CA VAL A 134 3.06 3.92 -21.07
C VAL A 134 3.06 2.42 -21.40
N SER A 135 3.83 1.62 -20.64
CA SER A 135 3.78 0.17 -20.76
C SER A 135 2.39 -0.39 -20.41
N ALA A 136 2.08 -1.59 -20.93
CA ALA A 136 0.81 -2.27 -20.64
C ALA A 136 0.56 -2.40 -19.12
N SER A 137 1.57 -2.82 -18.36
CA SER A 137 1.50 -2.92 -16.90
C SER A 137 1.13 -1.61 -16.23
N ARG A 138 1.63 -0.48 -16.74
CA ARG A 138 1.37 0.83 -16.17
C ARG A 138 0.00 1.37 -16.57
N ALA A 139 -0.44 1.09 -17.79
CA ALA A 139 -1.82 1.35 -18.19
C ALA A 139 -2.80 0.57 -17.30
N GLU A 140 -2.48 -0.69 -16.96
CA GLU A 140 -3.28 -1.49 -16.03
C GLU A 140 -3.34 -0.88 -14.62
N VAL A 141 -2.23 -0.33 -14.12
CA VAL A 141 -2.22 0.44 -12.86
C VAL A 141 -3.14 1.67 -12.95
N PHE A 142 -3.18 2.37 -14.10
CA PHE A 142 -4.05 3.53 -14.28
C PHE A 142 -5.52 3.13 -14.25
N ASP A 143 -5.87 2.06 -14.95
CA ASP A 143 -7.23 1.52 -14.97
C ASP A 143 -7.66 1.05 -13.57
N TYR A 144 -6.78 0.37 -12.83
CA TYR A 144 -7.06 -0.02 -11.45
C TYR A 144 -7.29 1.19 -10.54
N ILE A 145 -6.47 2.24 -10.62
CA ILE A 145 -6.67 3.45 -9.80
C ILE A 145 -7.97 4.18 -10.17
N THR A 146 -8.33 4.23 -11.46
CA THR A 146 -9.65 4.75 -11.87
C THR A 146 -10.80 3.92 -11.30
N TRP A 147 -10.67 2.59 -11.25
CA TRP A 147 -11.67 1.76 -10.58
C TRP A 147 -11.73 2.05 -9.08
N VAL A 148 -10.58 2.24 -8.41
CA VAL A 148 -10.51 2.58 -6.98
C VAL A 148 -11.14 3.94 -6.69
N GLU A 149 -11.02 4.94 -7.58
CA GLU A 149 -11.69 6.25 -7.44
C GLU A 149 -13.20 6.11 -7.18
N ASP A 150 -13.85 5.13 -7.81
CA ASP A 150 -15.30 4.86 -7.66
C ASP A 150 -15.63 3.78 -6.62
N ASN A 151 -14.63 3.01 -6.15
CA ASN A 151 -14.82 1.82 -5.30
C ASN A 151 -13.96 1.88 -4.03
N SER A 152 -13.79 3.07 -3.46
CA SER A 152 -13.01 3.27 -2.23
C SER A 152 -13.63 4.29 -1.29
N SER A 153 -13.09 4.34 -0.08
CA SER A 153 -13.43 5.32 0.94
C SER A 153 -12.41 6.46 0.98
N PRO A 154 -12.78 7.66 1.47
CA PRO A 154 -11.82 8.72 1.70
C PRO A 154 -10.69 8.26 2.63
N MET A 155 -9.46 8.63 2.32
CA MET A 155 -8.32 8.36 3.19
C MET A 155 -8.55 9.01 4.57
N GLY A 156 -8.19 8.29 5.63
CA GLY A 156 -8.22 8.79 7.00
C GLY A 156 -7.23 9.93 7.26
N SER A 157 -7.24 10.44 8.49
CA SER A 157 -6.26 11.43 8.95
C SER A 157 -4.82 10.92 8.80
N PRO A 158 -3.83 11.82 8.67
CA PRO A 158 -2.42 11.45 8.75
C PRO A 158 -2.12 10.65 10.02
N ASP A 159 -1.14 9.76 9.92
CA ASP A 159 -0.68 8.95 11.05
C ASP A 159 -0.30 9.83 12.25
N PRO A 160 -0.68 9.46 13.49
CA PRO A 160 -0.34 10.21 14.68
C PRO A 160 1.16 10.11 15.00
N ALA A 161 1.62 10.99 15.89
CA ALA A 161 2.90 10.78 16.55
C ALA A 161 2.91 9.40 17.24
N GLY A 162 4.03 8.67 17.15
CA GLY A 162 4.15 7.31 17.68
C GLY A 162 3.66 6.19 16.75
N ALA A 163 3.14 6.50 15.55
CA ALA A 163 2.70 5.47 14.60
C ALA A 163 3.81 4.46 14.24
N GLY A 164 5.06 4.92 14.12
CA GLY A 164 6.21 4.02 13.89
C GLY A 164 6.40 2.99 14.99
N GLU A 165 6.28 3.40 16.26
CA GLU A 165 6.38 2.51 17.42
C GLU A 165 5.19 1.52 17.48
N ILE A 166 4.01 1.95 17.07
CA ILE A 166 2.81 1.08 17.00
C ILE A 166 2.97 0.03 15.90
N ILE A 167 3.52 0.41 14.73
CA ILE A 167 3.82 -0.52 13.64
C ILE A 167 4.84 -1.55 14.11
N GLU A 168 5.94 -1.13 14.74
CA GLU A 168 6.95 -2.05 15.28
C GLU A 168 6.37 -2.99 16.34
N LEU A 169 5.53 -2.48 17.25
CA LEU A 169 4.81 -3.29 18.22
C LEU A 169 3.94 -4.35 17.54
N LEU A 170 3.19 -3.97 16.51
CA LEU A 170 2.31 -4.88 15.78
C LEU A 170 3.10 -5.98 15.06
N THR A 171 4.21 -5.62 14.40
CA THR A 171 5.12 -6.57 13.75
C THR A 171 5.65 -7.60 14.74
N ASN A 172 6.19 -7.15 15.88
CA ASN A 172 6.72 -8.05 16.92
C ASN A 172 5.65 -9.00 17.49
N LEU A 173 4.41 -8.52 17.68
CA LEU A 173 3.31 -9.38 18.15
C LEU A 173 2.88 -10.37 17.07
N SER A 174 2.85 -9.95 15.79
CA SER A 174 2.54 -10.80 14.65
C SER A 174 3.52 -11.96 14.51
N GLU A 175 4.82 -11.69 14.69
CA GLU A 175 5.86 -12.72 14.69
C GLU A 175 5.66 -13.71 15.84
N GLN A 176 5.48 -13.23 17.08
CA GLN A 176 5.23 -14.10 18.24
C GLN A 176 4.00 -14.99 18.05
N MET A 177 2.91 -14.46 17.48
CA MET A 177 1.72 -15.24 17.14
C MET A 177 2.01 -16.29 16.08
N SER A 178 2.78 -15.94 15.05
CA SER A 178 3.13 -16.85 13.96
C SER A 178 4.05 -18.00 14.41
N TYR A 179 4.86 -17.77 15.45
CA TYR A 179 5.64 -18.83 16.13
C TYR A 179 4.84 -19.59 17.21
N GLY A 180 3.55 -19.28 17.39
CA GLY A 180 2.70 -19.90 18.41
C GLY A 180 3.10 -19.58 19.86
N GLN A 181 3.91 -18.53 20.07
CA GLN A 181 4.39 -18.15 21.41
C GLN A 181 3.30 -17.47 22.24
N ILE A 182 2.39 -16.76 21.58
CA ILE A 182 1.22 -16.11 22.18
C ILE A 182 -0.01 -16.35 21.31
N THR A 183 -1.19 -16.37 21.95
CA THR A 183 -2.46 -16.44 21.22
C THR A 183 -2.87 -15.07 20.67
N PRO A 184 -3.70 -15.01 19.61
CA PRO A 184 -4.29 -13.76 19.13
C PRO A 184 -5.02 -12.94 20.20
N LYS A 185 -5.61 -13.61 21.20
CA LYS A 185 -6.30 -12.96 22.32
C LYS A 185 -5.34 -12.27 23.28
N GLU A 186 -4.21 -12.92 23.61
CA GLU A 186 -3.16 -12.32 24.42
C GLU A 186 -2.52 -11.15 23.69
N ALA A 187 -2.17 -11.34 22.41
CA ALA A 187 -1.62 -10.30 21.56
C ALA A 187 -2.55 -9.07 21.45
N ALA A 188 -3.87 -9.27 21.27
CA ALA A 188 -4.82 -8.17 21.20
C ALA A 188 -4.85 -7.33 22.48
N THR A 189 -4.80 -8.00 23.64
CA THR A 189 -4.79 -7.34 24.96
C THR A 189 -3.51 -6.52 25.13
N THR A 190 -2.36 -7.10 24.80
CA THR A 190 -1.07 -6.42 24.85
C THR A 190 -0.99 -5.26 23.86
N PHE A 191 -1.44 -5.46 22.62
CA PHE A 191 -1.44 -4.44 21.58
C PHE A 191 -2.24 -3.23 22.00
N ARG A 192 -3.49 -3.41 22.43
CA ARG A 192 -4.35 -2.31 22.89
C ARG A 192 -3.68 -1.52 24.00
N SER A 193 -3.26 -2.19 25.06
CA SER A 193 -2.69 -1.53 26.24
C SER A 193 -1.44 -0.71 25.90
N LYS A 194 -0.53 -1.27 25.10
CA LYS A 194 0.70 -0.58 24.72
C LYS A 194 0.47 0.52 23.69
N ALA A 195 -0.38 0.29 22.68
CA ALA A 195 -0.71 1.30 21.68
C ALA A 195 -1.40 2.52 22.33
N GLU A 196 -2.35 2.30 23.25
CA GLU A 196 -2.99 3.38 24.01
C GLU A 196 -1.95 4.15 24.84
N SER A 197 -0.99 3.47 25.47
CA SER A 197 0.10 4.16 26.19
C SER A 197 0.99 4.99 25.26
N ILE A 198 1.32 4.50 24.07
CA ILE A 198 2.15 5.24 23.09
C ILE A 198 1.40 6.50 22.65
N LEU A 199 0.11 6.38 22.32
CA LEU A 199 -0.72 7.50 21.87
C LEU A 199 -0.96 8.55 22.96
N ASN A 200 -1.02 8.13 24.23
CA ASN A 200 -1.28 9.03 25.36
C ASN A 200 -0.02 9.71 25.93
N ASN A 201 1.17 9.22 25.59
CA ASN A 201 2.46 9.75 26.08
C ASN A 201 3.07 10.82 25.16
N GLN A 202 2.28 11.37 24.24
CA GLN A 202 2.63 12.42 23.27
C GLN A 202 1.79 13.67 23.53
#